data_AF-A0A315UVE8-F1
#
_entry.id   AF-A0A315UVE8-F1
#
_cell.length_a   1.000
_cell.length_b   1.000
_cell.length_c   1.000
_cell.angle_alpha   90.00
_cell.angle_beta   90.00
_cell.angle_gamma   90.00
#
_symmetry.space_group_name_H-M   'P 1'
#
loop_
_entity.id
_entity.type
_entity.pdbx_description
1 polymer ?
#
loop_
_entity_poly.entity_id
_entity_poly.type
_entity_poly.pdbx_seq_one_letter_code
_entity_poly.pdbx_strand_id
1 'polypeptide(L)'
;MEALELYREETRKWEEHKYFCEKAGKELPPPEANPILVAFGNVTPSRYVLDVIRKVRSSELEISLLVLPFPYVPELLKLFNTYIQQGLEVELVCRCLFFLLKIHFGQITSNQMLVSVIDELKTSTLSKVCQIRDVLGFNSAALQFLQREIESKEDVMFFADATGQLQEKKKKRRKRERAVLTIA
;
A
#
# COMPACT_ATOMS: atom_id res chain seq x y z
N MET A 1 -18.73 4.76 -6.72
CA MET A 1 -19.75 5.64 -6.11
C MET A 1 -20.60 4.84 -5.14
N GLU A 2 -21.32 3.81 -5.60
CA GLU A 2 -22.17 2.94 -4.76
C GLU A 2 -21.50 2.42 -3.48
N ALA A 3 -20.23 1.99 -3.56
CA ALA A 3 -19.49 1.52 -2.38
C ALA A 3 -19.32 2.61 -1.31
N LEU A 4 -19.14 3.87 -1.72
CA LEU A 4 -19.03 5.02 -0.80
C LEU A 4 -20.40 5.44 -0.26
N GLU A 5 -21.46 5.29 -1.04
CA GLU A 5 -22.83 5.52 -0.56
C GLU A 5 -23.22 4.51 0.50
N LEU A 6 -22.96 3.23 0.25
CA LEU A 6 -23.14 2.16 1.23
C LEU A 6 -22.34 2.45 2.48
N TYR A 7 -21.05 2.83 2.35
CA TYR A 7 -20.22 3.21 3.48
C TYR A 7 -20.85 4.34 4.30
N ARG A 8 -21.35 5.39 3.65
CA ARG A 8 -21.98 6.55 4.30
C ARG A 8 -23.26 6.14 5.03
N GLU A 9 -24.12 5.36 4.39
CA GLU A 9 -25.38 4.88 4.97
C GLU A 9 -25.14 4.03 6.20
N GLU A 10 -24.22 3.07 6.11
CA GLU A 10 -23.91 2.18 7.22
C GLU A 10 -23.24 2.94 8.37
N THR A 11 -22.30 3.85 8.06
CA THR A 11 -21.69 4.72 9.08
C THR A 11 -22.74 5.53 9.83
N ARG A 12 -23.71 6.12 9.10
CA ARG A 12 -24.81 6.86 9.71
C ARG A 12 -25.69 5.98 10.59
N LYS A 13 -26.06 4.77 10.14
CA LYS A 13 -26.84 3.81 10.96
C LYS A 13 -26.12 3.47 12.27
N TRP A 14 -24.81 3.26 12.21
CA TRP A 14 -23.99 2.97 13.38
C TRP A 14 -23.86 4.18 14.32
N GLU A 15 -23.76 5.39 13.78
CA GLU A 15 -23.75 6.63 14.56
C GLU A 15 -25.09 6.86 15.28
N GLU A 16 -26.22 6.65 14.59
CA GLU A 16 -27.56 6.73 15.17
C GLU A 16 -27.74 5.69 16.29
N HIS A 17 -27.35 4.43 16.04
CA HIS A 17 -27.40 3.37 17.04
C HIS A 17 -26.59 3.70 18.29
N LYS A 18 -25.36 4.21 18.11
CA LYS A 18 -24.51 4.64 19.21
C LYS A 18 -25.17 5.75 20.02
N TYR A 19 -25.75 6.74 19.36
CA TYR A 19 -26.48 7.83 20.01
C TYR A 19 -27.67 7.32 20.84
N PHE A 20 -28.46 6.40 20.30
CA PHE A 20 -29.60 5.83 21.02
C PHE A 20 -29.17 4.95 22.20
N CYS A 21 -28.08 4.18 22.08
CA CYS A 21 -27.51 3.40 23.18
C CYS A 21 -27.04 4.31 24.33
N GLU A 22 -26.31 5.38 24.01
CA GLU A 22 -25.83 6.36 24.98
C GLU A 22 -27.00 7.05 25.71
N LYS A 23 -28.07 7.40 24.98
CA LYS A 23 -29.28 7.99 25.55
C LYS A 23 -30.10 7.03 26.41
N ALA A 24 -30.16 5.76 26.04
CA ALA A 24 -30.91 4.74 26.76
C ALA A 24 -30.15 4.18 27.97
N GLY A 25 -28.83 4.41 28.06
CA GLY A 25 -27.96 3.83 29.09
C GLY A 25 -27.89 2.31 29.04
N LYS A 26 -28.26 1.70 27.91
CA LYS A 26 -28.32 0.25 27.67
C LYS A 26 -27.93 -0.05 26.23
N GLU A 27 -27.32 -1.20 26.00
CA GLU A 27 -27.01 -1.67 24.65
C GLU A 27 -28.29 -2.11 23.94
N LEU A 28 -28.66 -1.37 22.90
CA LEU A 28 -29.75 -1.73 21.98
C LEU A 28 -29.25 -2.78 20.98
N PRO A 29 -30.14 -3.63 20.41
CA PRO A 29 -29.73 -4.59 19.39
C PRO A 29 -28.98 -3.90 18.24
N PRO A 30 -27.92 -4.51 17.71
CA PRO A 30 -27.11 -3.91 16.66
C PRO A 30 -27.95 -3.67 15.39
N PRO A 31 -27.62 -2.65 14.58
CA PRO A 31 -28.31 -2.41 13.32
C PRO A 31 -28.23 -3.63 12.40
N GLU A 32 -29.28 -3.89 11.65
CA GLU A 32 -29.26 -4.91 10.60
C GLU A 32 -28.20 -4.54 9.55
N ALA A 33 -27.23 -5.44 9.38
CA ALA A 33 -26.16 -5.26 8.42
C ALA A 33 -26.71 -5.28 6.99
N ASN A 34 -26.19 -4.41 6.13
CA ASN A 34 -26.57 -4.39 4.73
C ASN A 34 -26.35 -5.79 4.08
N PRO A 35 -27.34 -6.34 3.33
CA PRO A 35 -27.24 -7.65 2.68
C PRO A 35 -26.00 -7.81 1.79
N ILE A 36 -25.52 -6.71 1.18
CA ILE A 36 -24.31 -6.71 0.37
C ILE A 36 -23.09 -7.03 1.23
N LEU A 37 -22.96 -6.41 2.40
CA LEU A 37 -21.84 -6.67 3.31
C LEU A 37 -21.88 -8.09 3.86
N VAL A 38 -23.08 -8.61 4.15
CA VAL A 38 -23.28 -9.99 4.60
C VAL A 38 -22.87 -10.97 3.50
N ALA A 39 -23.32 -10.75 2.25
CA ALA A 39 -22.97 -11.59 1.10
C ALA A 39 -21.45 -11.62 0.82
N PHE A 40 -20.74 -10.55 1.17
CA PHE A 40 -19.29 -10.45 1.06
C PHE A 40 -18.53 -11.03 2.26
N GLY A 41 -19.21 -11.71 3.19
CA GLY A 41 -18.59 -12.37 4.34
C GLY A 41 -18.58 -11.52 5.62
N ASN A 42 -19.57 -10.65 5.79
CA ASN A 42 -19.71 -9.74 6.93
C ASN A 42 -18.52 -8.79 7.09
N VAL A 43 -18.07 -8.22 5.97
CA VAL A 43 -16.97 -7.25 5.92
C VAL A 43 -17.42 -5.89 6.45
N THR A 44 -16.49 -5.15 7.06
CA THR A 44 -16.80 -3.78 7.49
C THR A 44 -17.05 -2.88 6.28
N PRO A 45 -17.91 -1.84 6.39
CA PRO A 45 -18.21 -0.94 5.28
C PRO A 45 -16.94 -0.29 4.71
N SER A 46 -16.01 0.09 5.59
CA SER A 46 -14.69 0.61 5.20
C SER A 46 -13.88 -0.42 4.39
N ARG A 47 -13.79 -1.67 4.85
CA ARG A 47 -13.06 -2.71 4.12
C ARG A 47 -13.69 -3.01 2.76
N TYR A 48 -15.02 -2.99 2.67
CA TYR A 48 -15.73 -3.17 1.41
C TYR A 48 -15.33 -2.12 0.36
N VAL A 49 -15.22 -0.84 0.74
CA VAL A 49 -14.74 0.22 -0.17
C VAL A 49 -13.35 -0.10 -0.70
N LEU A 50 -12.42 -0.51 0.18
CA LEU A 50 -11.07 -0.87 -0.23
C LEU A 50 -11.05 -2.08 -1.17
N ASP A 51 -11.87 -3.10 -0.92
CA ASP A 51 -11.98 -4.27 -1.78
C ASP A 51 -12.56 -3.93 -3.16
N VAL A 52 -13.49 -2.98 -3.24
CA VAL A 52 -14.00 -2.47 -4.52
C VAL A 52 -12.88 -1.76 -5.30
N ILE A 53 -12.10 -0.89 -4.65
CA ILE A 53 -10.97 -0.21 -5.29
C ILE A 53 -9.92 -1.22 -5.79
N ARG A 54 -9.62 -2.25 -4.98
CA ARG A 54 -8.66 -3.31 -5.30
C ARG A 54 -9.06 -4.14 -6.53
N LYS A 55 -10.36 -4.29 -6.79
CA LYS A 55 -10.88 -5.03 -7.94
C LYS A 55 -10.80 -4.25 -9.26
N VAL A 56 -10.64 -2.93 -9.21
CA VAL A 56 -10.51 -2.12 -10.43
C VAL A 56 -9.20 -2.45 -11.12
N ARG A 57 -9.24 -2.67 -12.45
CA ARG A 57 -8.04 -2.93 -13.23
C ARG A 57 -7.09 -1.75 -13.13
N SER A 58 -5.80 -2.01 -12.99
CA SER A 58 -4.80 -0.94 -12.87
C SER A 58 -4.80 0.04 -14.05
N SER A 59 -5.19 -0.40 -15.26
CA SER A 59 -5.31 0.45 -16.45
C SER A 59 -6.52 1.39 -16.42
N GLU A 60 -7.55 1.04 -15.64
CA GLU A 60 -8.83 1.75 -15.57
C GLU A 60 -8.97 2.56 -14.27
N LEU A 61 -8.04 2.39 -13.31
CA LEU A 61 -8.11 2.99 -11.97
C LEU A 61 -8.23 4.51 -12.02
N GLU A 62 -7.37 5.17 -12.79
CA GLU A 62 -7.34 6.63 -12.89
C GLU A 62 -8.59 7.17 -13.59
N ILE A 63 -9.05 6.50 -14.66
CA ILE A 63 -10.30 6.86 -15.36
C ILE A 63 -11.51 6.69 -14.44
N SER A 64 -11.53 5.63 -13.63
CA SER A 64 -12.60 5.36 -12.67
C SER A 64 -12.68 6.44 -11.58
N LEU A 65 -11.52 6.91 -11.10
CA LEU A 65 -11.44 8.00 -10.13
C LEU A 65 -11.78 9.36 -10.74
N LEU A 66 -11.48 9.57 -12.02
CA LEU A 66 -11.77 10.83 -12.72
C LEU A 66 -13.28 11.10 -12.83
N VAL A 67 -14.08 10.05 -12.96
CA VAL A 67 -15.55 10.14 -13.07
C VAL A 67 -16.21 10.30 -11.68
N LEU A 68 -15.45 10.18 -10.59
CA LEU A 68 -15.98 10.32 -9.24
C LEU A 68 -16.39 11.78 -8.94
N PRO A 69 -17.66 12.05 -8.60
CA PRO A 69 -18.08 13.40 -8.23
C PRO A 69 -17.38 13.89 -6.96
N PHE A 70 -17.03 15.18 -6.92
CA PHE A 70 -16.33 15.79 -5.78
C PHE A 70 -16.98 15.55 -4.40
N PRO A 71 -18.32 15.51 -4.22
CA PRO A 71 -18.94 15.25 -2.91
C PRO A 71 -18.51 13.94 -2.22
N TYR A 72 -17.97 12.98 -2.96
CA TYR A 72 -17.46 11.72 -2.42
C TYR A 72 -15.96 11.77 -2.08
N VAL A 73 -15.22 12.74 -2.60
CA VAL A 73 -13.76 12.85 -2.45
C VAL A 73 -13.35 13.11 -1.00
N PRO A 74 -13.95 14.04 -0.23
CA PRO A 74 -13.62 14.23 1.18
C PRO A 74 -13.68 12.96 2.03
N GLU A 75 -14.73 12.17 1.82
CA GLU A 75 -14.97 10.92 2.56
C GLU A 75 -13.94 9.86 2.15
N LEU A 76 -13.64 9.75 0.86
CA LEU A 76 -12.60 8.87 0.35
C LEU A 76 -11.20 9.23 0.88
N LEU A 77 -10.87 10.51 0.98
CA LEU A 77 -9.60 10.98 1.56
C LEU A 77 -9.47 10.60 3.04
N LYS A 78 -10.56 10.69 3.82
CA LYS A 78 -10.57 10.23 5.23
C LYS A 78 -10.33 8.72 5.31
N LEU A 79 -10.98 7.93 4.45
CA LEU A 79 -10.78 6.49 4.36
C LEU A 79 -9.32 6.14 4.00
N PHE A 80 -8.72 6.87 3.06
CA PHE A 80 -7.31 6.68 2.71
C PHE A 80 -6.38 6.90 3.90
N ASN A 81 -6.65 7.90 4.74
CA ASN A 81 -5.87 8.13 5.96
C ASN A 81 -5.95 6.91 6.88
N THR A 82 -7.15 6.37 7.10
CA THR A 82 -7.36 5.15 7.90
C THR A 82 -6.61 3.95 7.32
N TYR A 83 -6.69 3.72 6.00
CA TYR A 83 -6.00 2.60 5.36
C TYR A 83 -4.48 2.70 5.48
N ILE A 84 -3.92 3.90 5.28
CA ILE A 84 -2.48 4.15 5.39
C ILE A 84 -2.00 3.93 6.82
N GLN A 85 -2.73 4.43 7.82
CA GLN A 85 -2.41 4.22 9.23
C GLN A 85 -2.39 2.72 9.58
N GLN A 86 -3.37 1.97 9.08
CA GLN A 86 -3.49 0.52 9.26
C GLN A 86 -2.52 -0.29 8.37
N GLY A 87 -1.81 0.34 7.43
CA GLY A 87 -0.88 -0.34 6.51
C GLY A 87 -1.58 -1.20 5.44
N LEU A 88 -2.83 -0.89 5.10
CA LEU A 88 -3.62 -1.66 4.14
C LEU A 88 -3.41 -1.13 2.71
N GLU A 89 -2.93 -1.99 1.80
CA GLU A 89 -2.80 -1.68 0.37
C GLU A 89 -2.13 -0.32 0.10
N VAL A 90 -1.07 0.01 0.87
CA VAL A 90 -0.50 1.38 0.94
C VAL A 90 -0.11 1.92 -0.44
N GLU A 91 0.48 1.10 -1.31
CA GLU A 91 0.85 1.51 -2.67
C GLU A 91 -0.37 1.90 -3.51
N LEU A 92 -1.41 1.06 -3.52
CA LEU A 92 -2.66 1.32 -4.23
C LEU A 92 -3.33 2.59 -3.70
N VAL A 93 -3.44 2.71 -2.38
CA VAL A 93 -4.05 3.87 -1.73
C VAL A 93 -3.28 5.16 -2.05
N CYS A 94 -1.94 5.13 -2.01
CA CYS A 94 -1.10 6.26 -2.40
C CYS A 94 -1.29 6.65 -3.86
N ARG A 95 -1.39 5.67 -4.77
CA ARG A 95 -1.65 5.94 -6.19
C ARG A 95 -3.00 6.64 -6.38
N CYS A 96 -4.05 6.14 -5.74
CA CYS A 96 -5.37 6.78 -5.78
C CYS A 96 -5.34 8.18 -5.15
N LEU A 97 -4.69 8.34 -3.99
CA LEU A 97 -4.55 9.59 -3.28
C LEU A 97 -3.89 10.65 -4.17
N PHE A 98 -2.71 10.37 -4.71
CA PHE A 98 -1.98 11.35 -5.54
C PHE A 98 -2.74 11.72 -6.80
N PHE A 99 -3.47 10.77 -7.40
CA PHE A 99 -4.33 11.06 -8.52
C PHE A 99 -5.45 12.05 -8.13
N LEU A 100 -6.20 11.77 -7.05
CA LEU A 100 -7.27 12.66 -6.56
C LEU A 100 -6.76 14.05 -6.18
N LEU A 101 -5.61 14.13 -5.51
CA LEU A 101 -4.99 15.41 -5.16
C LEU A 101 -4.63 16.23 -6.40
N LYS A 102 -4.16 15.56 -7.47
CA LYS A 102 -3.81 16.21 -8.74
C LYS A 102 -5.03 16.75 -9.46
N ILE A 103 -6.11 15.97 -9.57
CA ILE A 103 -7.30 16.37 -10.35
C ILE A 103 -8.23 17.33 -9.60
N HIS A 104 -8.31 17.23 -8.27
CA HIS A 104 -9.18 18.07 -7.44
C HIS A 104 -8.42 19.16 -6.67
N PHE A 105 -7.19 19.50 -7.05
CA PHE A 105 -6.34 20.46 -6.34
C PHE A 105 -7.06 21.76 -5.96
N GLY A 106 -7.76 22.39 -6.91
CA GLY A 106 -8.47 23.65 -6.67
C GLY A 106 -9.64 23.52 -5.68
N GLN A 107 -10.42 22.43 -5.79
CA GLN A 107 -11.55 22.18 -4.88
C GLN A 107 -11.09 21.81 -3.47
N ILE A 108 -9.96 21.10 -3.36
CA ILE A 108 -9.36 20.71 -2.08
C ILE A 108 -8.78 21.94 -1.37
N THR A 109 -7.98 22.75 -2.07
CA THR A 109 -7.33 23.93 -1.48
C THR A 109 -8.32 25.02 -1.08
N SER A 110 -9.48 25.08 -1.74
CA SER A 110 -10.54 26.04 -1.43
C SER A 110 -11.40 25.62 -0.22
N ASN A 111 -11.29 24.37 0.25
CA ASN A 111 -12.08 23.84 1.35
C ASN A 111 -11.26 23.78 2.65
N GLN A 112 -11.49 24.72 3.56
CA GLN A 112 -10.76 24.79 4.84
C GLN A 112 -10.92 23.53 5.70
N MET A 113 -12.05 22.83 5.61
CA MET A 113 -12.28 21.59 6.38
C MET A 113 -11.40 20.43 5.91
N LEU A 114 -10.86 20.48 4.69
CA LEU A 114 -9.96 19.46 4.17
C LEU A 114 -8.50 19.70 4.56
N VAL A 115 -8.15 20.90 5.03
CA VAL A 115 -6.76 21.24 5.35
C VAL A 115 -6.20 20.31 6.43
N SER A 116 -6.96 20.05 7.50
CA SER A 116 -6.55 19.13 8.56
C SER A 116 -6.41 17.69 8.07
N VAL A 117 -7.37 17.22 7.25
CA VAL A 117 -7.35 15.87 6.68
C VAL A 117 -6.13 15.68 5.78
N ILE A 118 -5.76 16.69 4.99
CA ILE A 118 -4.57 16.65 4.12
C ILE A 118 -3.28 16.65 4.92
N ASP A 119 -3.20 17.43 6.01
CA ASP A 119 -2.01 17.46 6.86
C ASP A 119 -1.80 16.13 7.60
N GLU A 120 -2.88 15.53 8.10
CA GLU A 120 -2.86 14.18 8.66
C GLU A 120 -2.47 13.12 7.63
N LEU A 121 -3.03 13.20 6.41
CA LEU A 121 -2.67 12.31 5.30
C LEU A 121 -1.20 12.42 4.95
N LYS A 122 -0.66 13.63 4.84
CA LYS A 122 0.77 13.87 4.57
C LYS A 122 1.63 13.19 5.62
N THR A 123 1.32 13.41 6.91
CA THR A 123 2.09 12.86 8.03
C THR A 123 2.01 11.34 8.06
N SER A 124 0.80 10.77 7.94
CA SER A 124 0.57 9.32 7.95
C SER A 124 1.23 8.63 6.76
N THR A 125 1.12 9.22 5.56
CA THR A 125 1.70 8.68 4.33
C THR A 125 3.23 8.66 4.41
N LEU A 126 3.85 9.79 4.76
CA LEU A 126 5.30 9.86 4.87
C LEU A 126 5.84 8.90 5.93
N SER A 127 5.20 8.84 7.10
CA SER A 127 5.58 7.92 8.17
C SER A 127 5.50 6.46 7.70
N LYS A 128 4.37 6.05 7.12
CA LYS A 128 4.15 4.66 6.69
C LYS A 128 5.06 4.25 5.53
N VAL A 129 5.23 5.10 4.53
CA VAL A 129 6.09 4.81 3.37
C VAL A 129 7.56 4.73 3.80
N CYS A 130 8.02 5.64 4.67
CA CYS A 130 9.37 5.54 5.24
C CYS A 130 9.56 4.25 6.02
N GLN A 131 8.60 3.87 6.88
CA GLN A 131 8.64 2.61 7.63
C GLN A 131 8.79 1.40 6.69
N ILE A 132 7.98 1.33 5.62
CA ILE A 132 8.04 0.23 4.64
C ILE A 132 9.39 0.23 3.92
N ARG A 133 9.86 1.39 3.47
CA ARG A 133 11.17 1.54 2.83
C ARG A 133 12.31 1.07 3.73
N ASP A 134 12.29 1.45 5.00
CA ASP A 134 13.36 1.13 5.94
C ASP A 134 13.40 -0.38 6.24
N VAL A 135 12.24 -1.04 6.39
CA VAL A 135 12.16 -2.50 6.54
C VAL A 135 12.67 -3.22 5.29
N LEU A 136 12.22 -2.79 4.10
CA LEU A 136 12.68 -3.38 2.83
C LEU A 136 14.18 -3.14 2.61
N GLY A 137 14.68 -1.95 2.96
CA GLY A 137 16.08 -1.59 2.88
C GLY A 137 16.95 -2.45 3.80
N PHE A 138 16.53 -2.62 5.05
CA PHE A 138 17.21 -3.49 6.01
C PHE A 138 17.23 -4.95 5.54
N ASN A 139 16.08 -5.49 5.12
CA ASN A 139 15.98 -6.85 4.63
C ASN A 139 16.84 -7.07 3.37
N SER A 140 16.83 -6.12 2.43
CA SER A 140 17.66 -6.18 1.23
C SER A 140 19.15 -6.19 1.58
N ALA A 141 19.60 -5.31 2.48
CA ALA A 141 20.98 -5.28 2.94
C ALA A 141 21.40 -6.58 3.66
N ALA A 142 20.52 -7.13 4.50
CA ALA A 142 20.76 -8.39 5.19
C ALA A 142 20.85 -9.57 4.20
N LEU A 143 19.95 -9.65 3.22
CA LEU A 143 20.00 -10.67 2.18
C LEU A 143 21.27 -10.56 1.33
N GLN A 144 21.68 -9.36 0.96
CA GLN A 144 22.94 -9.14 0.23
C GLN A 144 24.17 -9.54 1.06
N PHE A 145 24.15 -9.29 2.37
CA PHE A 145 25.22 -9.71 3.26
C PHE A 145 25.29 -11.25 3.35
N LEU A 146 24.15 -11.91 3.58
CA LEU A 146 24.07 -13.36 3.63
C LEU A 146 24.51 -14.01 2.31
N GLN A 147 24.13 -13.43 1.17
CA GLN A 147 24.57 -13.89 -0.14
C GLN A 147 26.11 -13.87 -0.24
N ARG A 148 26.76 -12.76 0.15
CA ARG A 148 28.23 -12.66 0.11
C ARG A 148 28.92 -13.66 1.03
N GLU A 149 28.37 -13.89 2.22
CA GLU A 149 28.91 -14.87 3.17
C GLU A 149 28.81 -16.31 2.63
N ILE A 150 27.71 -16.66 1.97
CA ILE A 150 27.53 -17.97 1.33
C ILE A 150 28.52 -18.14 0.18
N GLU A 151 28.61 -17.15 -0.72
CA GLU A 151 29.54 -17.18 -1.85
C GLU A 151 31.01 -17.29 -1.40
N SER A 152 31.34 -16.66 -0.28
CA SER A 152 32.66 -16.75 0.37
C SER A 152 32.96 -18.13 0.95
N LYS A 153 31.97 -18.80 1.56
CA LYS A 153 32.17 -20.09 2.24
C LYS A 153 32.18 -21.27 1.27
N GLU A 154 31.36 -21.22 0.24
CA GLU A 154 31.22 -22.31 -0.72
C GLU A 154 32.25 -22.22 -1.86
N ASP A 155 33.04 -21.14 -1.95
CA ASP A 155 33.94 -20.83 -3.07
C ASP A 155 33.21 -20.88 -4.44
N VAL A 156 31.88 -20.74 -4.39
CA VAL A 156 30.93 -20.79 -5.48
C VAL A 156 30.25 -19.44 -5.55
N MET A 157 30.44 -18.71 -6.64
CA MET A 157 29.65 -17.53 -6.93
C MET A 157 28.27 -17.99 -7.43
N PHE A 158 27.22 -17.73 -6.65
CA PHE A 158 25.84 -17.93 -7.10
C PHE A 158 25.63 -17.11 -8.39
N PHE A 159 25.04 -17.74 -9.43
CA PHE A 159 24.84 -17.16 -10.78
C PHE A 159 26.08 -16.89 -11.64
N ALA A 160 27.25 -17.45 -11.31
CA ALA A 160 28.45 -17.26 -12.13
C ALA A 160 28.38 -17.93 -13.52
N ASP A 161 27.52 -18.93 -13.69
CA ASP A 161 27.18 -19.50 -15.01
C ASP A 161 26.20 -18.60 -15.80
N ALA A 162 25.26 -17.93 -15.13
CA ALA A 162 24.31 -17.03 -15.78
C ALA A 162 24.94 -15.70 -16.22
N THR A 163 25.98 -15.24 -15.51
CA THR A 163 26.72 -13.99 -15.83
C THR A 163 28.01 -14.24 -16.63
N GLY A 164 28.39 -15.51 -16.88
CA GLY A 164 29.62 -15.88 -17.59
C GLY A 164 30.92 -15.57 -16.82
N GLN A 165 30.84 -14.98 -15.64
CA GLN A 165 31.99 -14.53 -14.84
C GLN A 165 32.87 -15.68 -14.34
N LEU A 166 32.31 -16.89 -14.19
CA LEU A 166 33.06 -18.08 -13.82
C LEU A 166 34.10 -18.44 -14.90
N GLN A 167 33.74 -18.32 -16.18
CA GLN A 167 34.63 -18.64 -17.30
C GLN A 167 35.77 -17.62 -17.44
N GLU A 168 35.51 -16.34 -17.20
CA GLU A 168 36.54 -15.30 -17.19
C GLU A 168 37.56 -15.51 -16.09
N LYS A 169 37.13 -15.81 -14.85
CA LYS A 169 38.05 -16.11 -13.75
C LYS A 169 38.89 -17.36 -14.03
N LYS A 170 38.29 -18.42 -14.58
CA LYS A 170 39.02 -19.63 -15.02
C LYS A 170 40.05 -19.33 -16.12
N LYS A 171 39.72 -18.49 -17.12
CA LYS A 171 40.65 -18.04 -18.16
C LYS A 171 41.81 -17.22 -17.58
N LYS A 172 41.53 -16.29 -16.66
CA LYS A 172 42.56 -15.46 -15.99
C LYS A 172 43.50 -16.32 -15.15
N ARG A 173 42.98 -17.32 -14.43
CA ARG A 173 43.78 -18.26 -13.64
C ARG A 173 44.71 -19.12 -14.51
N ARG A 174 44.19 -19.71 -15.59
CA ARG A 174 45.00 -20.46 -16.58
C ARG A 174 46.10 -19.62 -17.23
N LYS A 175 45.85 -18.33 -17.52
CA LYS A 175 46.87 -17.43 -18.08
C LYS A 175 48.00 -17.16 -17.08
N ARG A 176 47.68 -16.99 -15.79
CA ARG A 176 48.68 -16.80 -14.73
C ARG A 176 49.52 -18.05 -14.50
N GLU A 177 48.89 -19.22 -14.44
CA GLU A 177 49.59 -20.51 -14.29
C GLU A 177 50.56 -20.78 -15.45
N ARG A 178 50.14 -20.48 -16.69
CA ARG A 178 51.03 -20.56 -17.87
C ARG A 178 52.20 -19.58 -17.79
N ALA A 179 51.98 -18.34 -17.34
CA ALA A 179 53.05 -17.36 -17.22
C ALA A 179 54.11 -17.74 -16.18
N VAL A 180 53.71 -18.43 -15.10
CA VAL A 180 54.65 -18.94 -14.08
C VAL A 180 55.48 -20.10 -14.62
N LEU A 181 54.89 -20.98 -15.43
CA LEU A 181 55.59 -22.11 -16.07
C LEU A 181 56.60 -21.69 -17.15
N THR A 182 56.48 -20.51 -17.75
CA THR A 182 57.43 -20.02 -18.76
C THR A 182 58.66 -19.32 -18.16
N ILE A 183 58.67 -19.08 -16.84
CA ILE A 183 59.75 -18.36 -16.14
C ILE A 183 60.70 -19.32 -15.39
N ALA A 184 60.35 -20.61 -15.29
CA ALA A 184 61.21 -21.69 -14.80
C ALA A 184 61.85 -22.46 -15.96
#